data_AF-A0A7W1TTS8-F1
#
_entry.id   AF-A0A7W1TTS8-F1
#
_cell.length_a   1.000
_cell.length_b   1.000
_cell.length_c   1.000
_cell.angle_alpha   90.00
_cell.angle_beta   90.00
_cell.angle_gamma   90.00
#
_symmetry.space_group_name_H-M   'P 1'
#
loop_
_entity.id
_entity.type
_entity.pdbx_description
1 polymer ?
#
loop_
_entity_poly.entity_id
_entity_poly.type
_entity_poly.pdbx_seq_one_letter_code
_entity_poly.pdbx_strand_id
1 'polypeptide(L)'
;MTSRILPREDWGLLAGTDLEALLPVLPADTAIVVVEDGDRVIGTWAVYRQYHIHGCWVAPTHRAKGGVFRRLLVGMRETARRMGAVTVVTGSLDPGVSSMLARLGAVELPGTQFALRVKD
;
A
#
# COMPACT_ATOMS: atom_id res chain seq x y z
N MET A 1 11.35 26.40 -11.83
CA MET A 1 10.84 25.53 -10.75
C MET A 1 9.49 25.98 -10.21
N THR A 2 8.47 25.15 -10.36
CA THR A 2 7.10 25.36 -9.84
C THR A 2 6.58 24.07 -9.21
N SER A 3 5.56 24.17 -8.37
CA SER A 3 4.88 23.00 -7.77
C SER A 3 3.38 23.08 -8.00
N ARG A 4 2.75 21.95 -8.31
CA ARG A 4 1.30 21.86 -8.52
C ARG A 4 0.77 20.47 -8.19
N ILE A 5 -0.55 20.35 -8.11
CA ILE A 5 -1.21 19.05 -8.16
C ILE A 5 -1.28 18.60 -9.63
N LEU A 6 -0.83 17.39 -9.91
CA LEU A 6 -0.88 16.75 -11.21
C LEU A 6 -2.29 16.18 -11.46
N PRO A 7 -3.03 16.69 -12.47
CA PRO A 7 -4.31 16.14 -12.88
C PRO A 7 -4.18 14.66 -13.24
N ARG A 8 -5.28 13.90 -13.09
CA ARG A 8 -5.25 12.43 -13.23
C ARG A 8 -4.94 11.99 -14.67
N GLU A 9 -5.42 12.75 -15.64
CA GLU A 9 -5.16 12.62 -17.06
C GLU A 9 -3.67 12.70 -17.41
N ASP A 10 -2.89 13.41 -16.59
CA ASP A 10 -1.45 13.62 -16.81
C ASP A 10 -0.58 12.61 -16.04
N TRP A 11 -1.15 11.63 -15.34
CA TRP A 11 -0.37 10.67 -14.54
C TRP A 11 0.58 9.82 -15.40
N GLY A 12 0.42 9.79 -16.72
CA GLY A 12 1.40 9.21 -17.65
C GLY A 12 2.80 9.85 -17.56
N LEU A 13 2.89 11.10 -17.09
CA LEU A 13 4.16 11.80 -16.86
C LEU A 13 4.99 11.20 -15.70
N LEU A 14 4.41 10.30 -14.91
CA LEU A 14 5.06 9.63 -13.78
C LEU A 14 5.82 8.37 -14.18
N ALA A 15 5.80 7.98 -15.45
CA ALA A 15 6.57 6.85 -15.95
C ALA A 15 8.06 7.01 -15.63
N GLY A 16 8.68 5.96 -15.09
CA GLY A 16 10.07 5.95 -14.62
C GLY A 16 10.29 6.53 -13.23
N THR A 17 9.24 6.94 -12.51
CA THR A 17 9.32 7.38 -11.11
C THR A 17 8.90 6.28 -10.14
N ASP A 18 9.24 6.41 -8.86
CA ASP A 18 8.80 5.46 -7.81
C ASP A 18 7.27 5.40 -7.67
N LEU A 19 6.53 6.43 -8.10
CA LEU A 19 5.08 6.44 -8.09
C LEU A 19 4.46 5.58 -9.20
N GLU A 20 5.18 5.27 -10.27
CA GLU A 20 4.65 4.45 -11.38
C GLU A 20 4.11 3.10 -10.88
N ALA A 21 4.87 2.44 -10.01
CA ALA A 21 4.49 1.16 -9.41
C ALA A 21 3.27 1.26 -8.49
N LEU A 22 2.97 2.45 -7.97
CA LEU A 22 1.85 2.68 -7.05
C LEU A 22 0.55 2.99 -7.79
N LEU A 23 0.60 3.51 -9.03
CA LEU A 23 -0.59 3.95 -9.77
C LEU A 23 -1.74 2.93 -9.78
N PRO A 24 -1.51 1.61 -9.93
CA PRO A 24 -2.59 0.62 -9.94
C PRO A 24 -3.30 0.43 -8.59
N VAL A 25 -2.68 0.85 -7.48
CA VAL A 25 -3.19 0.65 -6.11
C VAL A 25 -3.59 1.95 -5.42
N LEU A 26 -3.26 3.11 -6.00
CA LEU A 26 -3.63 4.41 -5.46
C LEU A 26 -5.15 4.61 -5.48
N PRO A 27 -5.75 5.09 -4.38
CA PRO A 27 -7.16 5.47 -4.33
C PRO A 27 -7.53 6.51 -5.39
N ALA A 28 -8.82 6.54 -5.75
CA ALA A 28 -9.36 7.50 -6.71
C ALA A 28 -9.18 8.96 -6.25
N ASP A 29 -9.23 9.21 -4.93
CA ASP A 29 -9.09 10.53 -4.31
C ASP A 29 -7.64 10.92 -3.98
N THR A 30 -6.65 10.25 -4.58
CA THR A 30 -5.23 10.59 -4.42
C THR A 30 -4.91 11.92 -5.10
N ALA A 31 -4.20 12.81 -4.38
CA ALA A 31 -3.58 14.00 -4.94
C ALA A 31 -2.08 13.74 -5.16
N ILE A 32 -1.58 13.97 -6.37
CA ILE A 32 -0.15 13.87 -6.67
C ILE A 32 0.43 15.28 -6.76
N VAL A 33 1.33 15.63 -5.87
CA VAL A 33 2.14 16.85 -5.94
C VAL A 33 3.32 16.57 -6.85
N VAL A 34 3.56 17.45 -7.82
CA VAL A 34 4.77 17.43 -8.64
C VAL A 34 5.55 18.72 -8.46
N VAL A 35 6.86 18.62 -8.61
CA VAL A 35 7.76 19.76 -8.81
C VAL A 35 8.26 19.69 -10.24
N GLU A 36 8.15 20.79 -10.96
CA GLU A 36 8.50 20.90 -12.38
C GLU A 36 9.58 21.95 -12.59
N ASP A 37 10.46 21.71 -13.56
CA ASP A 37 11.39 22.71 -14.08
C ASP A 37 11.30 22.74 -15.62
N GLY A 38 10.63 23.77 -16.14
CA GLY A 38 10.13 23.76 -17.52
C GLY A 38 9.07 22.67 -17.70
N ASP A 39 9.17 21.89 -18.78
CA ASP A 39 8.23 20.81 -19.10
C ASP A 39 8.60 19.46 -18.45
N ARG A 40 9.53 19.48 -17.49
CA ARG A 40 10.07 18.27 -16.86
C ARG A 40 9.62 18.16 -15.40
N VAL A 41 9.02 17.02 -15.07
CA VAL A 41 8.82 16.61 -13.67
C VAL A 41 10.17 16.21 -13.06
N ILE A 42 10.54 16.87 -11.96
CA ILE A 42 11.80 16.64 -11.24
C ILE A 42 11.59 16.16 -9.79
N GLY A 43 10.34 16.09 -9.33
CA GLY A 43 9.98 15.55 -8.02
C GLY A 43 8.49 15.22 -7.94
N THR A 44 8.13 14.20 -7.16
CA THR A 44 6.74 13.73 -7.05
C THR A 44 6.43 13.24 -5.63
N TRP A 45 5.18 13.45 -5.19
CA TRP A 45 4.62 12.85 -3.98
C TRP A 45 3.14 12.55 -4.14
N ALA A 46 2.70 11.37 -3.71
CA ALA A 46 1.28 11.03 -3.62
C ALA A 46 0.76 11.25 -2.20
N VAL A 47 -0.39 11.90 -2.07
CA VAL A 47 -1.10 12.13 -0.81
C VAL A 47 -2.49 11.50 -0.94
N TYR A 48 -2.82 10.56 -0.06
CA TYR A 48 -4.07 9.84 -0.10
C TYR A 48 -4.43 9.27 1.28
N ARG A 49 -5.70 8.93 1.46
CA ARG A 49 -6.17 8.25 2.68
C ARG A 49 -6.02 6.75 2.52
N GLN A 50 -5.47 6.10 3.54
CA GLN A 50 -5.34 4.65 3.56
C GLN A 50 -5.39 4.08 4.97
N TYR A 51 -5.95 2.88 5.09
CA TYR A 51 -5.86 2.09 6.31
C TYR A 51 -4.52 1.34 6.34
N HIS A 52 -3.73 1.65 7.37
CA HIS A 52 -2.47 0.96 7.66
C HIS A 52 -2.67 -0.06 8.78
N ILE A 53 -2.20 -1.28 8.57
CA ILE A 53 -2.22 -2.35 9.59
C ILE A 53 -0.80 -2.52 10.12
N HIS A 54 -0.64 -2.43 11.43
CA HIS A 54 0.65 -2.53 12.12
C HIS A 54 0.52 -3.35 13.41
N GLY A 55 1.66 -3.78 13.96
CA GLY A 55 1.71 -4.40 15.28
C GLY A 55 1.20 -5.84 15.34
N CYS A 56 1.32 -6.60 14.25
CA CYS A 56 0.97 -8.02 14.26
C CYS A 56 1.89 -8.78 15.23
N TRP A 57 1.30 -9.41 16.25
CA TRP A 57 2.02 -10.20 17.24
C TRP A 57 1.34 -11.54 17.47
N VAL A 58 2.15 -12.59 17.56
CA VAL A 58 1.72 -13.93 17.94
C VAL A 58 2.60 -14.39 19.10
N ALA A 59 1.95 -14.80 20.20
CA ALA A 59 2.62 -15.33 21.38
C ALA A 59 3.64 -16.41 20.99
N PRO A 60 4.85 -16.43 21.59
CA PRO A 60 5.91 -17.37 21.19
C PRO A 60 5.45 -18.83 21.13
N THR A 61 4.67 -19.29 22.12
CA THR A 61 4.10 -20.65 22.20
C THR A 61 3.06 -20.97 21.13
N HIS A 62 2.69 -19.99 20.31
CA HIS A 62 1.69 -20.10 19.24
C HIS A 62 2.24 -19.73 17.86
N ARG A 63 3.52 -19.36 17.75
CA ARG A 63 4.18 -19.13 16.45
C ARG A 63 4.21 -20.43 15.65
N ALA A 64 4.28 -20.30 14.33
CA ALA A 64 4.12 -21.41 13.35
C ALA A 64 2.78 -22.17 13.40
N LYS A 65 1.88 -21.88 14.35
CA LYS A 65 0.51 -22.40 14.34
C LYS A 65 -0.35 -21.53 13.41
N GLY A 66 -0.45 -21.92 12.13
CA GLY A 66 -1.16 -21.16 11.10
C GLY A 66 -2.60 -20.75 11.44
N GLY A 67 -3.26 -21.48 12.35
CA GLY A 67 -4.61 -21.13 12.83
C GLY A 67 -4.71 -19.77 13.53
N VAL A 68 -3.67 -19.32 14.25
CA VAL A 68 -3.70 -17.99 14.91
C VAL A 68 -3.62 -16.88 13.88
N PHE A 69 -2.67 -16.99 12.94
CA PHE A 69 -2.54 -16.04 11.84
C PHE A 69 -3.83 -15.97 11.00
N ARG A 70 -4.42 -17.13 10.66
CA ARG A 70 -5.68 -17.18 9.91
C ARG A 70 -6.80 -16.42 10.61
N ARG A 71 -6.94 -16.57 11.94
CA ARG A 71 -7.95 -15.84 12.72
C ARG A 71 -7.69 -14.34 12.76
N LEU A 72 -6.43 -13.93 12.94
CA LEU A 72 -6.04 -12.51 12.87
C LEU A 72 -6.35 -11.91 11.48
N LEU A 73 -6.03 -12.64 10.41
CA LEU A 73 -6.30 -12.21 9.04
C LEU A 73 -7.79 -12.03 8.77
N VAL A 74 -8.63 -12.96 9.25
CA VAL A 74 -10.10 -12.85 9.14
C VAL A 74 -10.61 -11.63 9.92
N GLY A 75 -10.21 -11.47 11.18
CA GLY A 75 -10.64 -10.33 12.00
C GLY A 75 -10.17 -8.98 11.44
N MET A 76 -8.95 -8.93 10.89
CA MET A 76 -8.44 -7.74 10.19
C MET A 76 -9.31 -7.40 8.98
N ARG A 77 -9.62 -8.38 8.11
CA ARG A 77 -10.48 -8.15 6.94
C ARG A 77 -11.89 -7.69 7.32
N GLU A 78 -12.50 -8.33 8.33
CA GLU A 78 -13.80 -7.90 8.84
C GLU A 78 -13.78 -6.46 9.36
N THR A 79 -12.75 -6.12 10.14
CA THR A 79 -12.59 -4.76 10.68
C THR A 79 -12.37 -3.75 9.57
N ALA A 80 -11.45 -4.02 8.65
CA ALA A 80 -11.14 -3.17 7.52
C ALA A 80 -12.40 -2.93 6.65
N ARG A 81 -13.19 -3.97 6.37
CA ARG A 81 -14.47 -3.83 5.65
C ARG A 81 -15.46 -2.92 6.38
N ARG A 82 -15.63 -3.08 7.69
CA ARG A 82 -16.52 -2.22 8.49
C ARG A 82 -16.09 -0.76 8.47
N MET A 83 -14.79 -0.51 8.28
CA MET A 83 -14.23 0.83 8.11
C MET A 83 -14.30 1.34 6.64
N GLY A 84 -14.88 0.56 5.73
CA GLY A 84 -14.97 0.91 4.30
C GLY A 84 -13.66 0.73 3.53
N ALA A 85 -12.70 -0.02 4.06
CA ALA A 85 -11.43 -0.28 3.38
C ALA A 85 -11.62 -1.26 2.21
N VAL A 86 -11.16 -0.87 1.02
CA VAL A 86 -11.00 -1.79 -0.13
C VAL A 86 -9.60 -2.42 -0.13
N THR A 87 -8.61 -1.67 0.33
CA THR A 87 -7.20 -2.07 0.41
C THR A 87 -6.64 -1.61 1.75
N VAL A 88 -5.77 -2.42 2.34
CA VAL A 88 -4.94 -2.04 3.49
C VAL A 88 -3.46 -2.07 3.10
N VAL A 89 -2.65 -1.23 3.73
CA VAL A 89 -1.18 -1.30 3.60
C VAL A 89 -0.54 -1.77 4.90
N THR A 90 0.55 -2.52 4.76
CA THR A 90 1.37 -2.95 5.88
C THR A 90 2.83 -3.02 5.45
N GLY A 91 3.75 -2.89 6.41
CA GLY A 91 5.18 -3.08 6.19
C GLY A 91 5.66 -4.44 6.69
N SER A 92 6.66 -5.01 6.04
CA SER A 92 7.30 -6.25 6.51
C SER A 92 8.81 -6.22 6.31
N LEU A 93 9.55 -6.28 7.41
CA LEU A 93 11.01 -6.49 7.42
C LEU A 93 11.38 -7.98 7.52
N ASP A 94 10.42 -8.85 7.83
CA ASP A 94 10.64 -10.29 7.96
C ASP A 94 10.37 -11.00 6.62
N PRO A 95 11.36 -11.72 6.03
CA PRO A 95 11.18 -12.38 4.74
C PRO A 95 10.06 -13.42 4.71
N GLY A 96 9.79 -14.09 5.84
CA GLY A 96 8.70 -15.05 5.96
C GLY A 96 7.34 -14.37 5.89
N VAL A 97 7.19 -13.22 6.56
CA VAL A 97 5.98 -12.40 6.47
C VAL A 97 5.80 -11.82 5.07
N SER A 98 6.87 -11.33 4.43
CA SER A 98 6.81 -10.84 3.05
C SER A 98 6.39 -11.92 2.06
N SER A 99 6.96 -13.13 2.17
CA SER A 99 6.56 -14.30 1.36
C SER A 99 5.10 -14.68 1.58
N MET A 100 4.63 -14.61 2.82
CA MET A 100 3.23 -14.85 3.15
C MET A 100 2.30 -13.79 2.55
N LEU A 101 2.64 -12.50 2.63
CA LEU A 101 1.87 -11.41 2.01
C LEU A 101 1.77 -11.58 0.49
N ALA A 102 2.86 -11.95 -0.16
CA ALA A 102 2.86 -12.27 -1.60
C ALA A 102 1.90 -13.43 -1.93
N ARG A 103 1.91 -14.52 -1.14
CA ARG A 103 0.96 -15.64 -1.31
C ARG A 103 -0.50 -15.26 -1.08
N LEU A 104 -0.75 -14.23 -0.26
CA LEU A 104 -2.10 -13.66 -0.07
C LEU A 104 -2.53 -12.76 -1.24
N GLY A 105 -1.65 -12.52 -2.21
CA GLY A 105 -1.88 -11.65 -3.36
C GLY A 105 -1.72 -10.17 -3.02
N ALA A 106 -0.90 -9.84 -2.01
CA ALA A 106 -0.51 -8.46 -1.78
C ALA A 106 0.42 -7.97 -2.91
N VAL A 107 0.29 -6.70 -3.28
CA VAL A 107 1.17 -6.01 -4.21
C VAL A 107 2.30 -5.39 -3.41
N GLU A 108 3.54 -5.72 -3.75
CA GLU A 108 4.71 -5.08 -3.15
C GLU A 108 4.82 -3.62 -3.64
N LEU A 109 5.13 -2.73 -2.70
CA LEU A 109 5.30 -1.30 -2.90
C LEU A 109 6.75 -0.93 -2.52
N PRO A 110 7.26 0.24 -2.94
CA PRO A 110 8.59 0.71 -2.55
C PRO A 110 8.80 0.69 -1.03
N GLY A 111 10.01 0.32 -0.59
CA GLY A 111 10.40 0.42 0.82
C GLY A 111 9.81 -0.64 1.76
N THR A 112 9.70 -1.91 1.30
CA THR A 112 9.21 -3.07 2.09
C THR A 112 7.73 -2.98 2.53
N GLN A 113 6.95 -2.19 1.79
CA GLN A 113 5.52 -2.02 2.02
C GLN A 113 4.72 -2.94 1.09
N PHE A 114 3.51 -3.28 1.51
CA PHE A 114 2.62 -4.18 0.78
C PHE A 114 1.19 -3.66 0.84
N ALA A 115 0.51 -3.62 -0.31
CA ALA A 115 -0.92 -3.36 -0.41
C ALA A 115 -1.69 -4.68 -0.54
N LEU A 116 -2.58 -4.96 0.40
CA LEU A 116 -3.43 -6.16 0.39
C LEU A 116 -4.89 -5.75 0.14
N ARG A 117 -5.51 -6.34 -0.89
CA ARG A 117 -6.96 -6.19 -1.09
C ARG A 117 -7.75 -6.88 0.02
N VAL A 118 -8.75 -6.17 0.52
CA VAL A 118 -9.73 -6.70 1.46
C VAL A 118 -10.76 -7.49 0.65
N LYS A 119 -10.48 -8.77 0.42
CA LYS A 119 -11.39 -9.70 -0.27
C LYS A 119 -12.53 -10.13 0.67
N ASP A 120 -13.67 -10.48 0.07
CA ASP A 120 -14.72 -11.27 0.72
C ASP A 120 -14.24 -12.67 1.11
#